data_AF-A0A1F7VG70-F1
#
_entry.id   AF-A0A1F7VG70-F1
#
_cell.length_a   1.000
_cell.length_b   1.000
_cell.length_c   1.000
_cell.angle_alpha   90.00
_cell.angle_beta   90.00
_cell.angle_gamma   90.00
#
_symmetry.space_group_name_H-M   'P 1'
#
loop_
_entity.id
_entity.type
_entity.pdbx_description
1 polymer ?
#
loop_
_entity_poly.entity_id
_entity_poly.type
_entity_poly.pdbx_seq_one_letter_code
_entity_poly.pdbx_strand_id
1 'polypeptide(L)' 'MKNLLIKQLFQSVKAGQKKLGALTSGQRSRLEKAWDIEHAYYSSTLEGSKMDRKEFEKLGEEVQ' A
#
# COMPACT_ATOMS: atom_id res chain seq x y z
N MET A 1 -11.38 18.89 -19.80
CA MET A 1 -11.09 17.51 -19.32
C MET A 1 -9.95 17.43 -18.32
N LYS A 2 -8.75 18.00 -18.55
CA LYS A 2 -7.63 18.00 -17.57
C LYS A 2 -8.03 18.44 -16.15
N ASN A 3 -8.83 19.51 -16.02
CA ASN A 3 -9.27 20.02 -14.72
C ASN A 3 -10.22 19.07 -13.97
N LEU A 4 -10.93 18.18 -14.68
CA LEU A 4 -11.84 17.22 -14.07
C LEU A 4 -11.06 16.07 -13.41
N LEU A 5 -10.07 15.51 -14.13
CA LEU A 5 -9.21 14.44 -13.62
C LEU A 5 -8.39 14.88 -12.41
N ILE A 6 -7.83 16.09 -12.46
CA ILE A 6 -7.07 16.67 -11.33
C ILE A 6 -7.99 16.86 -10.11
N LYS A 7 -9.21 17.39 -10.32
CA LYS A 7 -10.18 17.56 -9.22
C LYS A 7 -10.59 16.22 -8.61
N GLN A 8 -10.81 15.20 -9.43
CA GLN A 8 -11.11 13.84 -8.98
C GLN A 8 -9.93 13.24 -8.20
N LEU A 9 -8.70 13.43 -8.67
CA LEU A 9 -7.50 13.00 -7.95
C LEU A 9 -7.45 13.62 -6.55
N PHE A 10 -7.61 14.94 -6.43
CA PHE A 10 -7.60 15.61 -5.12
C PHE A 10 -8.73 15.13 -4.20
N GLN A 11 -9.93 14.89 -4.74
CA GLN A 11 -11.04 14.35 -3.97
C GLN A 11 -10.74 12.95 -3.44
N SER A 12 -10.17 12.07 -4.28
CA SER A 12 -9.76 10.72 -3.89
C SER A 12 -8.65 10.73 -2.84
N VAL A 13 -7.63 11.58 -3.01
CA VAL A 13 -6.55 11.73 -2.03
C VAL A 13 -7.09 12.20 -0.68
N LYS A 14 -7.95 13.23 -0.67
CA LYS A 14 -8.55 13.75 0.56
C LYS A 14 -9.42 12.70 1.25
N ALA A 15 -10.19 11.94 0.49
CA ALA A 15 -10.99 10.83 1.02
C ALA A 15 -10.11 9.72 1.62
N GLY A 16 -9.00 9.37 0.95
CA GLY A 16 -8.02 8.41 1.44
C GLY A 16 -7.38 8.86 2.75
N GLN A 17 -6.90 10.10 2.81
CA GLN A 17 -6.33 10.69 4.02
C GLN A 17 -7.31 10.68 5.19
N LYS A 18 -8.59 11.02 4.95
CA LYS A 18 -9.63 10.95 5.97
C LYS A 18 -9.83 9.53 6.50
N LYS A 19 -9.86 8.52 5.62
CA LYS A 19 -9.98 7.11 6.02
C LYS A 19 -8.77 6.64 6.83
N LEU A 20 -7.55 6.97 6.41
CA LEU A 20 -6.32 6.64 7.13
C LEU A 20 -6.25 7.33 8.51
N GLY A 21 -6.72 8.58 8.60
CA GLY A 21 -6.80 9.32 9.86
C GLY A 21 -7.81 8.75 10.86
N ALA A 22 -8.82 8.01 10.39
CA ALA A 22 -9.83 7.39 11.22
C ALA A 22 -9.44 5.99 11.75
N LEU A 23 -8.29 5.45 11.34
CA LEU A 23 -7.81 4.16 11.81
C LEU A 23 -7.28 4.26 13.25
N THR A 24 -7.59 3.25 14.05
CA THR A 24 -6.91 3.04 15.34
C THR A 24 -5.43 2.70 15.12
N SER A 25 -4.61 2.84 16.16
CA SER A 25 -3.18 2.49 16.10
C SER A 25 -2.94 1.06 15.61
N GLY A 26 -3.69 0.08 16.12
CA GLY A 26 -3.58 -1.32 15.69
C GLY A 26 -4.04 -1.56 14.25
N GLN A 27 -5.08 -0.86 13.78
CA GLN A 27 -5.50 -0.94 12.38
C GLN A 27 -4.49 -0.30 11.44
N ARG A 28 -3.92 0.84 11.83
CA ARG A 28 -2.88 1.53 11.07
C ARG A 28 -1.63 0.67 10.95
N SER A 29 -1.15 0.12 12.07
CA SER A 29 0.02 -0.77 12.07
C SER A 29 -0.19 -1.99 11.17
N ARG A 30 -1.35 -2.65 11.22
CA ARG A 30 -1.65 -3.77 10.31
C ARG A 30 -1.68 -3.35 8.84
N LEU A 31 -2.23 -2.18 8.53
CA LEU A 31 -2.26 -1.64 7.18
C LEU A 31 -0.85 -1.34 6.67
N GLU A 32 -0.01 -0.69 7.48
CA GLU A 32 1.38 -0.35 7.14
C GLU A 32 2.18 -1.62 6.84
N LYS A 33 2.09 -2.65 7.69
CA LYS A 33 2.73 -3.94 7.46
C LYS A 33 2.30 -4.59 6.14
N ALA A 34 1.01 -4.58 5.83
CA ALA A 34 0.50 -5.13 4.57
C ALA A 34 0.98 -4.31 3.37
N TRP A 35 1.06 -2.99 3.50
CA TRP A 35 1.56 -2.11 2.45
C TRP A 35 3.04 -2.37 2.18
N ASP A 36 3.88 -2.52 3.21
CA ASP A 36 5.30 -2.80 3.04
C ASP A 36 5.53 -4.08 2.22
N ILE A 37 4.77 -5.14 2.50
CA ILE A 37 4.83 -6.41 1.75
C ILE A 37 4.38 -6.20 0.30
N GLU A 38 3.25 -5.52 0.06
CA GLU A 38 2.77 -5.26 -1.29
C GLU A 38 3.75 -4.40 -2.08
N HIS A 39 4.33 -3.38 -1.46
CA HIS A 39 5.32 -2.51 -2.08
C HIS A 39 6.57 -3.30 -2.47
N ALA A 40 7.10 -4.10 -1.56
CA ALA A 40 8.26 -4.95 -1.82
C ALA A 40 7.99 -5.95 -2.96
N TYR A 41 6.82 -6.60 -2.95
CA TYR A 41 6.43 -7.54 -4.00
C TYR A 41 6.33 -6.86 -5.37
N TYR A 42 5.56 -5.79 -5.49
CA TYR A 42 5.33 -5.14 -6.78
C TYR A 42 6.59 -4.43 -7.29
N SER A 43 7.35 -3.78 -6.42
CA SER A 43 8.64 -3.20 -6.81
C SER A 43 9.59 -4.27 -7.31
N SER A 44 9.69 -5.41 -6.63
CA SER A 44 10.58 -6.50 -7.05
C SER A 44 10.10 -7.17 -8.33
N THR A 45 8.78 -7.29 -8.53
CA THR A 45 8.19 -7.83 -9.76
C THR A 45 8.52 -6.95 -10.96
N LEU A 46 8.48 -5.62 -10.80
CA LEU A 46 8.89 -4.67 -11.85
C LEU A 46 10.36 -4.83 -12.25
N GLU A 47 11.22 -5.21 -11.30
CA GLU A 47 12.63 -5.53 -11.54
C GLU A 47 12.86 -6.98 -12.05
N GLY A 48 11.79 -7.73 -12.33
CA GLY A 48 11.86 -9.07 -12.91
C GLY A 48 11.97 -10.22 -11.91
N SER A 49 11.68 -9.99 -10.63
CA SER A 49 11.59 -11.06 -9.64
C SER A 49 10.50 -12.07 -10.01
N LYS A 50 10.83 -13.36 -9.84
CA LYS A 50 9.89 -14.49 -10.02
C LYS A 50 9.30 -15.00 -8.70
N MET A 51 9.69 -14.37 -7.59
CA MET A 51 9.22 -14.73 -6.26
C MET A 51 7.73 -14.44 -6.15
N ASP A 52 6.98 -15.39 -5.61
CA ASP A 52 5.54 -15.26 -5.48
C ASP A 52 5.15 -14.37 -4.28
N ARG A 53 3.90 -13.92 -4.25
CA ARG A 53 3.42 -13.03 -3.18
C ARG A 53 3.48 -13.69 -1.79
N LYS A 54 3.27 -15.00 -1.69
CA LYS A 54 3.28 -15.73 -0.41
C LYS A 54 4.70 -15.85 0.15
N GLU A 55 5.69 -15.97 -0.73
CA GLU A 55 7.10 -15.93 -0.36
C GLU A 55 7.49 -14.56 0.21
N PHE A 56 7.00 -13.47 -0.39
CA PHE A 56 7.14 -12.12 0.19
C PHE A 56 6.43 -11.95 1.52
N GLU A 57 5.23 -12.49 1.68
CA GLU A 57 4.49 -12.45 2.95
C GLU A 57 5.27 -13.16 4.07
N LYS A 58 5.84 -14.35 3.79
CA LYS A 58 6.70 -15.07 4.75
C LYS A 58 7.96 -14.29 5.11
N LEU A 59 8.65 -13.73 4.12
CA LEU A 59 9.84 -12.90 4.35
C LEU A 59 9.51 -11.65 5.19
N GLY A 60 8.34 -11.06 4.96
CA GLY A 60 7.85 -9.92 5.76
C GLY A 60 7.56 -10.29 7.22
N GLU A 61 7.09 -11.52 7.48
CA GLU A 61 6.89 -12.05 8.83
C GLU A 61 8.21 -12.38 9.55
N GLU A 62 9.25 -12.81 8.82
CA GLU A 62 10.56 -13.18 9.38
C GLU A 62 11.44 -11.96 9.75
N VAL A 63 11.20 -10.81 9.14
CA VAL A 63 11.98 -9.56 9.35
C VAL A 63 11.38 -8.67 10.47
N GLN A 64 10.13 -8.92 10.88
CA GLN A 64 9.40 -8.10 11.86
C GLN A 64 9.36 -8.69 13.27
#